data_AF-A0A2E7M9M7-F1
#
_entry.id   AF-A0A2E7M9M7-F1
#
_cell.length_a   1.000
_cell.length_b   1.000
_cell.length_c   1.000
_cell.angle_alpha   90.00
_cell.angle_beta   90.00
_cell.angle_gamma   90.00
#
_symmetry.space_group_name_H-M   'P 1'
#
loop_
_entity.id
_entity.type
_entity.pdbx_description
1 polymer ?
#
loop_
_entity_poly.entity_id
_entity_poly.type
_entity_poly.pdbx_seq_one_letter_code
_entity_poly.pdbx_strand_id
1 'polypeptide(L)'
;MKGTDEQAMALYKAYPRKVARGAALKAIKKALMSKDSIGFDALMDAVQEYAKAKQGQERQYIPHPSTWFNQERWDDDREDWWEGRRPEIPAEVAWEKVRAAISRFGLRQQVEARESLDGPTVLAVKKIGWQTLCSMTDFDRNRVFQQFKTHYEKEATNAARNAQTVTRRDREGQHGVREVGEAESGSRPREEVHGALRKILRDRGRE
;
A
#
# COMPACT_ATOMS: atom_id res chain seq x y z
N MET A 1 10.31 10.91 -31.54
CA MET A 1 9.03 11.21 -30.84
C MET A 1 8.09 10.01 -30.68
N LYS A 2 8.07 8.99 -31.58
CA LYS A 2 7.20 7.81 -31.39
C LYS A 2 7.45 6.99 -30.11
N GLY A 3 8.72 6.80 -29.72
CA GLY A 3 9.06 6.03 -28.51
C GLY A 3 8.55 6.64 -27.20
N THR A 4 8.61 7.96 -27.04
CA THR A 4 8.12 8.66 -25.84
C THR A 4 6.61 8.53 -25.67
N ASP A 5 5.86 8.46 -26.78
CA ASP A 5 4.40 8.30 -26.76
C ASP A 5 3.99 6.90 -26.30
N GLU A 6 4.71 5.88 -26.76
CA GLU A 6 4.52 4.49 -26.33
C GLU A 6 4.87 4.29 -24.86
N GLN A 7 6.02 4.83 -24.42
CA GLN A 7 6.45 4.84 -23.02
C GLN A 7 5.43 5.53 -22.12
N ALA A 8 4.94 6.70 -22.52
CA ALA A 8 3.93 7.43 -21.76
C ALA A 8 2.61 6.65 -21.64
N MET A 9 2.21 5.97 -22.72
CA MET A 9 1.02 5.11 -22.71
C MET A 9 1.22 3.88 -21.81
N ALA A 10 2.41 3.28 -21.79
CA ALA A 10 2.72 2.16 -20.91
C ALA A 10 2.62 2.57 -19.43
N LEU A 11 3.23 3.69 -19.05
CA LEU A 11 3.14 4.25 -17.69
C LEU A 11 1.70 4.56 -17.30
N TYR A 12 0.92 5.17 -18.20
CA TYR A 12 -0.50 5.46 -17.95
C TYR A 12 -1.33 4.18 -17.74
N LYS A 13 -1.05 3.11 -18.48
CA LYS A 13 -1.74 1.82 -18.32
C LYS A 13 -1.43 1.15 -16.98
N ALA A 14 -0.17 1.25 -16.53
CA ALA A 14 0.30 0.69 -15.27
C ALA A 14 -0.25 1.46 -14.06
N TYR A 15 -0.50 2.76 -14.19
CA TYR A 15 -0.99 3.58 -13.09
C TYR A 15 -2.37 3.12 -12.56
N PRO A 16 -2.58 3.05 -11.23
CA PRO A 16 -3.77 2.43 -10.63
C PRO A 16 -5.07 3.17 -10.93
N ARG A 17 -5.02 4.50 -11.11
CA ARG A 17 -6.19 5.35 -11.41
C ARG A 17 -6.14 5.93 -12.83
N LYS A 18 -6.97 5.40 -13.73
CA LYS A 18 -7.06 5.86 -15.13
C LYS A 18 -8.10 6.97 -15.29
N VAL A 19 -7.65 8.23 -15.24
CA VAL A 19 -8.50 9.44 -15.41
C VAL A 19 -7.76 10.52 -16.19
N ALA A 20 -8.51 11.43 -16.83
CA ALA A 20 -7.99 12.61 -17.53
C ALA A 20 -6.80 12.30 -18.47
N ARG A 21 -6.97 11.28 -19.34
CA ARG A 21 -5.89 10.72 -20.18
C ARG A 21 -5.02 11.77 -20.89
N GLY A 22 -5.63 12.80 -21.48
CA GLY A 22 -4.88 13.85 -22.18
C GLY A 22 -3.92 14.62 -21.27
N ALA A 23 -4.39 15.02 -20.08
CA ALA A 23 -3.55 15.70 -19.08
C ALA A 23 -2.50 14.75 -18.50
N ALA A 24 -2.87 13.50 -18.25
CA ALA A 24 -1.97 12.47 -17.75
C ALA A 24 -0.79 12.23 -18.71
N LEU A 25 -1.06 11.99 -20.00
CA LEU A 25 -0.02 11.75 -20.99
C LEU A 25 0.90 12.96 -21.17
N LYS A 26 0.37 14.19 -21.09
CA LYS A 26 1.20 15.40 -21.11
C LYS A 26 2.16 15.44 -19.91
N ALA A 27 1.68 15.16 -18.70
CA ALA A 27 2.51 15.13 -17.49
C ALA A 27 3.57 14.01 -17.55
N ILE A 28 3.20 12.82 -18.02
CA ILE A 28 4.14 11.70 -18.16
C ILE A 28 5.24 12.00 -19.18
N LYS A 29 4.88 12.55 -20.35
CA LYS A 29 5.87 12.96 -21.35
C LYS A 29 6.81 14.03 -20.80
N LYS A 30 6.28 15.00 -20.03
CA LYS A 30 7.10 15.99 -19.35
C LYS A 30 8.11 15.33 -18.40
N ALA A 31 7.68 14.38 -17.58
CA ALA A 31 8.56 13.64 -16.66
C ALA A 31 9.66 12.88 -17.43
N LEU A 32 9.30 12.16 -18.50
CA LEU A 32 10.26 11.42 -19.33
C LEU A 32 11.29 12.31 -20.03
N MET A 33 10.90 13.52 -20.43
CA MET A 33 11.74 14.47 -21.17
C MET A 33 12.46 15.48 -20.28
N SER A 34 12.20 15.47 -18.96
CA SER A 34 12.88 16.36 -18.02
C SER A 34 14.38 16.06 -18.00
N LYS A 35 15.20 17.08 -17.73
CA LYS A 35 16.65 16.88 -17.53
C LYS A 35 16.93 16.01 -16.31
N ASP A 36 16.05 16.07 -15.32
CA ASP A 36 16.10 15.30 -14.08
C ASP A 36 15.29 13.99 -14.17
N SER A 37 14.99 13.54 -15.39
CA SER A 37 14.29 12.27 -15.63
C SER A 37 15.12 11.10 -15.12
N ILE A 38 14.52 10.27 -14.27
CA ILE A 38 15.12 9.00 -13.81
C ILE A 38 15.07 7.90 -14.88
N GLY A 39 14.55 8.20 -16.08
CA GLY A 39 14.41 7.25 -17.18
C GLY A 39 13.12 6.43 -17.11
N PHE A 40 12.79 5.77 -18.22
CA PHE A 40 11.54 5.02 -18.37
C PHE A 40 11.46 3.81 -17.44
N ASP A 41 12.53 3.02 -17.33
CA ASP A 41 12.51 1.78 -16.54
C ASP A 41 12.32 2.08 -15.05
N ALA A 42 13.08 3.04 -14.51
CA ALA A 42 12.94 3.45 -13.11
C ALA A 42 11.57 4.08 -12.81
N LEU A 43 11.02 4.89 -13.73
CA LEU A 43 9.65 5.40 -13.61
C LEU A 43 8.61 4.28 -13.67
N MET A 44 8.81 3.29 -14.54
CA MET A 44 7.91 2.14 -14.65
C MET A 44 7.90 1.33 -13.35
N ASP A 45 9.08 1.09 -12.78
CA ASP A 45 9.22 0.40 -11.49
C ASP A 45 8.53 1.17 -10.37
N ALA A 46 8.72 2.49 -10.30
CA ALA A 46 8.05 3.35 -9.32
C ALA A 46 6.52 3.31 -9.49
N VAL A 47 6.00 3.38 -10.73
CA VAL A 47 4.55 3.31 -10.99
C VAL A 47 3.98 1.95 -10.64
N GLN A 48 4.68 0.86 -10.95
CA GLN A 48 4.25 -0.49 -10.62
C GLN A 48 4.22 -0.70 -9.11
N GLU A 49 5.24 -0.25 -8.39
CA GLU A 49 5.26 -0.32 -6.93
C GLU A 49 4.16 0.55 -6.31
N TYR A 50 3.97 1.76 -6.79
CA TYR A 50 2.87 2.62 -6.37
C TYR A 50 1.50 1.97 -6.62
N ALA A 51 1.32 1.32 -7.77
CA ALA A 51 0.08 0.59 -8.09
C ALA A 51 -0.19 -0.56 -7.11
N LYS A 52 0.86 -1.28 -6.69
CA LYS A 52 0.77 -2.33 -5.68
C LYS A 52 0.41 -1.76 -4.30
N ALA A 53 1.10 -0.70 -3.88
CA ALA A 53 0.85 -0.06 -2.59
C ALA A 53 -0.58 0.50 -2.45
N LYS A 54 -1.18 0.91 -3.57
CA LYS A 54 -2.56 1.42 -3.65
C LYS A 54 -3.60 0.34 -3.99
N GLN A 55 -3.21 -0.94 -4.06
CA GLN A 55 -4.15 -2.03 -4.33
C GLN A 55 -5.19 -2.14 -3.22
N GLY A 56 -6.48 -2.14 -3.59
CA GLY A 56 -7.59 -2.20 -2.63
C GLY A 56 -7.92 -0.87 -1.94
N GLN A 57 -7.17 0.20 -2.21
CA GLN A 57 -7.51 1.55 -1.74
C GLN A 57 -8.62 2.16 -2.61
N GLU A 58 -9.51 2.94 -2.00
CA GLU A 58 -10.58 3.61 -2.73
C GLU A 58 -10.00 4.62 -3.72
N ARG A 59 -10.56 4.65 -4.93
CA ARG A 59 -10.07 5.47 -6.05
C ARG A 59 -9.98 6.96 -5.73
N GLN A 60 -10.80 7.46 -4.79
CA GLN A 60 -10.80 8.87 -4.39
C GLN A 60 -9.52 9.30 -3.68
N TYR A 61 -8.86 8.40 -2.95
CA TYR A 61 -7.60 8.65 -2.24
C TYR A 61 -6.35 8.42 -3.09
N ILE A 62 -6.51 7.94 -4.32
CA ILE A 62 -5.40 7.79 -5.27
C ILE A 62 -5.33 9.07 -6.13
N PRO A 63 -4.22 9.83 -6.11
CA PRO A 63 -4.09 11.05 -6.92
C PRO A 63 -4.24 10.74 -8.41
N HIS A 64 -4.70 11.74 -9.18
CA HIS A 64 -4.73 11.62 -10.64
C HIS A 64 -3.30 11.44 -11.16
N PRO A 65 -3.09 10.68 -12.25
CA PRO A 65 -1.76 10.49 -12.81
C PRO A 65 -1.11 11.83 -13.16
N SER A 66 -1.84 12.78 -13.72
CA SER A 66 -1.31 14.13 -13.99
C SER A 66 -0.76 14.80 -12.73
N THR A 67 -1.41 14.64 -11.58
CA THR A 67 -0.96 15.21 -10.31
C THR A 67 0.29 14.50 -9.80
N TRP A 68 0.30 13.16 -9.83
CA TRP A 68 1.41 12.36 -9.34
C TRP A 68 2.70 12.60 -10.15
N PHE A 69 2.60 12.62 -11.48
CA PHE A 69 3.75 12.88 -12.34
C PHE A 69 4.21 14.35 -12.32
N ASN A 70 3.31 15.32 -12.17
CA ASN A 70 3.73 16.73 -12.09
C ASN A 70 4.39 17.09 -10.76
N GLN A 71 4.09 16.34 -9.70
CA GLN A 71 4.65 16.55 -8.35
C GLN A 71 5.85 15.64 -8.08
N GLU A 72 6.34 14.92 -9.10
CA GLU A 72 7.56 14.11 -9.00
C GLU A 72 7.52 13.06 -7.88
N ARG A 73 6.31 12.57 -7.56
CA ARG A 73 6.06 11.66 -6.43
C ARG A 73 6.69 10.28 -6.55
N TRP A 74 7.40 10.00 -7.64
CA TRP A 74 8.29 8.85 -7.73
C TRP A 74 9.51 8.99 -6.79
N ASP A 75 9.82 10.21 -6.35
CA ASP A 75 10.91 10.56 -5.43
C ASP A 75 10.45 10.65 -3.96
N ASP A 76 9.13 10.55 -3.71
CA ASP A 76 8.59 10.40 -2.34
C ASP A 76 9.13 9.10 -1.71
N ASP A 77 9.20 9.04 -0.37
CA ASP A 77 9.57 7.81 0.33
C ASP A 77 8.60 6.67 -0.03
N ARG A 78 9.15 5.55 -0.51
CA ARG A 78 8.35 4.41 -0.95
C ARG A 78 7.59 3.77 0.21
N GLU A 79 8.08 3.85 1.44
CA GLU A 79 7.37 3.32 2.61
C GLU A 79 6.05 4.07 2.86
N ASP A 80 6.02 5.38 2.60
CA ASP A 80 4.81 6.20 2.77
C ASP A 80 3.70 5.79 1.80
N TRP A 81 4.03 5.21 0.65
CA TRP A 81 3.02 4.76 -0.31
C TRP A 81 2.17 3.61 0.26
N TRP A 82 2.79 2.77 1.07
CA TRP A 82 2.16 1.58 1.64
C TRP A 82 1.32 1.91 2.88
N GLU A 83 1.53 3.08 3.51
CA GLU A 83 0.80 3.50 4.72
C GLU A 83 0.84 2.39 5.80
N GLY A 84 2.01 1.75 5.95
CA GLY A 84 2.26 0.63 6.85
C GLY A 84 1.59 -0.71 6.48
N ARG A 85 0.99 -0.82 5.29
CA ARG A 85 0.39 -2.06 4.78
C ARG A 85 1.35 -2.91 3.94
N ARG A 86 2.64 -2.54 3.89
CA ARG A 86 3.64 -3.26 3.12
C ARG A 86 3.76 -4.69 3.63
N PRO A 87 3.69 -5.71 2.77
CA PRO A 87 3.98 -7.07 3.17
C PRO A 87 5.40 -7.17 3.75
N GLU A 88 5.53 -7.69 4.98
CA GLU A 88 6.83 -7.90 5.64
C GLU A 88 7.69 -8.93 4.88
N ILE A 89 7.04 -9.97 4.37
CA ILE A 89 7.68 -11.05 3.61
C ILE A 89 7.38 -10.83 2.12
N PRO A 90 8.40 -10.69 1.25
CA PRO A 90 8.20 -10.64 -0.20
C PRO A 90 7.58 -11.93 -0.76
N ALA A 91 6.84 -11.81 -1.87
CA ALA A 91 6.17 -12.95 -2.48
C ALA A 91 7.13 -14.07 -2.93
N GLU A 92 8.34 -13.71 -3.37
CA GLU A 92 9.40 -14.62 -3.77
C GLU A 92 9.85 -15.49 -2.58
N VAL A 93 10.00 -14.89 -1.39
CA VAL A 93 10.39 -15.60 -0.18
C VAL A 93 9.27 -16.51 0.31
N ALA A 94 8.02 -16.03 0.29
CA ALA A 94 6.85 -16.84 0.61
C ALA A 94 6.71 -18.03 -0.36
N TRP A 95 7.00 -17.82 -1.65
CA TRP A 95 6.98 -18.87 -2.67
C TRP A 95 8.02 -19.97 -2.41
N GLU A 96 9.24 -19.60 -2.01
CA GLU A 96 10.26 -20.60 -1.66
C GLU A 96 9.85 -21.42 -0.42
N LYS A 97 9.15 -20.82 0.55
CA LYS A 97 8.55 -21.59 1.67
C LYS A 97 7.50 -22.58 1.17
N VAL A 98 6.65 -22.18 0.22
CA VAL A 98 5.66 -23.08 -0.41
C VAL A 98 6.37 -24.24 -1.12
N ARG A 99 7.44 -23.98 -1.88
CA ARG A 99 8.22 -25.02 -2.56
C ARG A 99 8.89 -25.98 -1.57
N ALA A 100 9.45 -25.46 -0.48
CA ALA A 100 10.01 -26.28 0.59
C ALA A 100 8.94 -27.18 1.22
N ALA A 101 7.73 -26.65 1.47
CA ALA A 101 6.61 -27.42 1.98
C ALA A 101 6.15 -28.51 0.99
N ILE A 102 6.08 -28.20 -0.32
CA ILE A 102 5.74 -29.20 -1.35
C ILE A 102 6.75 -30.34 -1.35
N SER A 103 8.05 -30.00 -1.31
CA SER A 103 9.14 -30.98 -1.27
C SER A 103 9.07 -31.88 -0.02
N ARG A 104 8.75 -31.30 1.14
CA ARG A 104 8.71 -32.00 2.43
C ARG A 104 7.47 -32.87 2.61
N PHE A 105 6.30 -32.37 2.23
CA PHE A 105 5.01 -32.96 2.62
C PHE A 105 4.28 -33.66 1.45
N GLY A 106 4.51 -33.20 0.22
CA GLY A 106 3.85 -33.71 -0.97
C GLY A 106 2.32 -33.64 -0.89
N LEU A 107 1.65 -34.50 -1.68
CA LEU A 107 0.18 -34.50 -1.80
C LEU A 107 -0.55 -35.05 -0.56
N ARG A 108 0.09 -35.90 0.24
CA ARG A 108 -0.56 -36.66 1.31
C ARG A 108 -0.65 -35.92 2.64
N GLN A 109 0.24 -34.96 2.89
CA GLN A 109 0.35 -34.23 4.16
C GLN A 109 -0.01 -32.75 3.99
N GLN A 110 -1.20 -32.50 3.45
CA GLN A 110 -1.65 -31.14 3.16
C GLN A 110 -1.89 -30.31 4.43
N VAL A 111 -2.30 -30.95 5.53
CA VAL A 111 -2.62 -30.26 6.79
C VAL A 111 -1.34 -29.72 7.41
N GLU A 112 -0.33 -30.59 7.52
CA GLU A 112 1.00 -30.29 8.04
C GLU A 112 1.72 -29.24 7.18
N ALA A 113 1.56 -29.33 5.86
CA ALA A 113 2.07 -28.31 4.95
C ALA A 113 1.48 -26.92 5.23
N ARG A 114 0.17 -26.83 5.50
CA ARG A 114 -0.48 -25.55 5.83
C ARG A 114 -0.04 -24.99 7.18
N GLU A 115 0.14 -25.86 8.18
CA GLU A 115 0.61 -25.44 9.51
C GLU A 115 2.05 -24.89 9.48
N SER A 116 2.85 -25.32 8.51
CA SER A 116 4.22 -24.82 8.34
C SER A 116 4.33 -23.43 7.67
N LEU A 117 3.23 -22.88 7.16
CA LEU A 117 3.19 -21.65 6.37
C LEU A 117 2.49 -20.52 7.14
N ASP A 118 2.86 -19.27 6.87
CA ASP A 118 2.17 -18.11 7.44
C ASP A 118 0.75 -17.93 6.87
N GLY A 119 -0.10 -17.20 7.61
CA GLY A 119 -1.51 -17.00 7.26
C GLY A 119 -1.76 -16.54 5.81
N PRO A 120 -1.16 -15.42 5.37
CA PRO A 120 -1.25 -14.97 3.97
C PRO A 120 -0.83 -16.03 2.94
N THR A 121 0.28 -16.73 3.19
CA THR A 121 0.76 -17.82 2.34
C THR A 121 -0.25 -18.97 2.24
N VAL A 122 -0.83 -19.40 3.36
CA VAL A 122 -1.86 -20.46 3.39
C VAL A 122 -3.09 -20.05 2.58
N LEU A 123 -3.54 -18.80 2.70
CA LEU A 123 -4.69 -18.29 1.96
C LEU A 123 -4.42 -18.26 0.45
N ALA A 124 -3.23 -17.84 0.03
CA ALA A 124 -2.82 -17.84 -1.38
C ALA A 124 -2.73 -19.28 -1.95
N VAL A 125 -2.12 -20.21 -1.20
CA VAL A 125 -2.06 -21.64 -1.54
C VAL A 125 -3.46 -22.23 -1.69
N LYS A 126 -4.40 -21.87 -0.81
CA LYS A 126 -5.80 -22.33 -0.89
C LYS A 126 -6.50 -21.84 -2.16
N LYS A 127 -6.18 -20.64 -2.65
CA LYS A 127 -6.76 -20.08 -3.90
C LYS A 127 -6.26 -20.80 -5.15
N ILE A 128 -5.00 -21.22 -5.17
CA ILE A 128 -4.41 -21.96 -6.30
C ILE A 128 -4.81 -23.45 -6.26
N GLY A 129 -4.80 -24.02 -5.06
CA GLY A 129 -5.00 -25.45 -4.84
C GLY A 129 -3.65 -26.17 -4.68
N TRP A 130 -3.53 -26.91 -3.57
CA TRP A 130 -2.32 -27.66 -3.24
C TRP A 130 -1.99 -28.74 -4.29
N GLN A 131 -3.00 -29.38 -4.86
CA GLN A 131 -2.79 -30.38 -5.91
C GLN A 131 -2.14 -29.75 -7.15
N THR A 132 -2.63 -28.59 -7.60
CA THR A 132 -2.03 -27.83 -8.70
C THR A 132 -0.58 -27.46 -8.40
N LEU A 133 -0.29 -27.07 -7.16
CA LEU A 133 1.06 -26.71 -6.72
C LEU A 133 2.00 -27.93 -6.69
N CYS A 134 1.55 -29.08 -6.18
CA CYS A 134 2.36 -30.29 -6.15
C CYS A 134 2.58 -30.91 -7.53
N SER A 135 1.63 -30.73 -8.45
CA SER A 135 1.71 -31.27 -9.81
C SER A 135 2.28 -30.28 -10.83
N MET A 136 2.75 -29.10 -10.40
CA MET A 136 3.27 -28.09 -11.33
C MET A 136 4.57 -28.54 -11.98
N THR A 137 4.67 -28.37 -13.29
CA THR A 137 5.90 -28.61 -14.05
C THR A 137 6.76 -27.35 -14.11
N ASP A 138 8.00 -27.49 -14.59
CA ASP A 138 8.89 -26.35 -14.84
C ASP A 138 8.29 -25.36 -15.85
N PHE A 139 7.51 -25.87 -16.81
CA PHE A 139 6.80 -25.06 -17.78
C PHE A 139 5.71 -24.18 -17.14
N ASP A 140 4.97 -24.73 -16.17
CA ASP A 140 3.89 -24.01 -15.50
C ASP A 140 4.38 -23.12 -14.34
N ARG A 141 5.61 -23.34 -13.86
CA ARG A 141 6.15 -22.73 -12.64
C ARG A 141 6.01 -21.22 -12.61
N ASN A 142 6.39 -20.53 -13.69
CA ASN A 142 6.29 -19.07 -13.73
C ASN A 142 4.83 -18.62 -13.67
N ARG A 143 3.93 -19.26 -14.44
CA ARG A 143 2.50 -18.93 -14.43
C ARG A 143 1.89 -19.13 -13.03
N VAL A 144 2.17 -20.25 -12.40
CA VAL A 144 1.69 -20.57 -11.05
C VAL A 144 2.27 -19.60 -10.02
N PHE A 145 3.56 -19.25 -10.14
CA PHE A 145 4.18 -18.24 -9.29
C PHE A 145 3.52 -16.86 -9.45
N GLN A 146 3.20 -16.41 -10.67
CA GLN A 146 2.51 -15.13 -10.87
C GLN A 146 1.10 -15.14 -10.26
N GLN A 147 0.38 -16.25 -10.35
CA GLN A 147 -0.92 -16.43 -9.68
C GLN A 147 -0.74 -16.38 -8.15
N PHE A 148 0.28 -17.07 -7.63
CA PHE A 148 0.60 -17.08 -6.20
C PHE A 148 0.92 -15.68 -5.71
N LYS A 149 1.83 -15.00 -6.38
CA LYS A 149 2.25 -13.63 -6.08
C LYS A 149 1.05 -12.70 -5.99
N THR A 150 0.14 -12.75 -6.97
CA THR A 150 -1.07 -11.92 -6.98
C THR A 150 -1.98 -12.18 -5.77
N HIS A 151 -2.21 -13.45 -5.43
CA HIS A 151 -3.03 -13.80 -4.27
C HIS A 151 -2.34 -13.47 -2.95
N TYR A 152 -1.05 -13.78 -2.84
CA TYR A 152 -0.25 -13.54 -1.65
C TYR A 152 -0.12 -12.04 -1.33
N GLU A 153 0.27 -11.20 -2.30
CA GLU A 153 0.42 -9.75 -2.09
C GLU A 153 -0.89 -9.14 -1.58
N LYS A 154 -2.03 -9.59 -2.09
CA LYS A 154 -3.36 -9.15 -1.63
C LYS A 154 -3.64 -9.56 -0.18
N GLU A 155 -3.42 -10.84 0.17
CA GLU A 155 -3.70 -11.32 1.52
C GLU A 155 -2.71 -10.78 2.56
N ALA A 156 -1.45 -10.59 2.19
CA ALA A 156 -0.44 -9.99 3.07
C ALA A 156 -0.75 -8.51 3.36
N THR A 157 -1.17 -7.74 2.35
CA THR A 157 -1.63 -6.35 2.53
C THR A 157 -2.87 -6.28 3.43
N ASN A 158 -3.82 -7.21 3.27
CA ASN A 158 -4.99 -7.30 4.15
C ASN A 158 -4.60 -7.64 5.59
N ALA A 159 -3.67 -8.57 5.80
CA ALA A 159 -3.18 -8.95 7.11
C ALA A 159 -2.51 -7.77 7.82
N ALA A 160 -1.65 -7.03 7.11
CA ALA A 160 -1.00 -5.82 7.65
C ALA A 160 -2.03 -4.75 8.05
N ARG A 161 -3.06 -4.51 7.22
CA ARG A 161 -4.15 -3.58 7.55
C ARG A 161 -4.95 -4.01 8.79
N ASN A 162 -5.24 -5.31 8.91
CA ASN A 162 -6.00 -5.83 10.04
C ASN A 162 -5.18 -5.74 11.34
N ALA A 163 -3.88 -6.02 11.28
CA ALA A 163 -2.96 -5.88 12.42
C ALA A 163 -2.94 -4.43 12.95
N GLN A 164 -2.85 -3.43 12.07
CA GLN A 164 -2.93 -2.01 12.46
C GLN A 164 -4.26 -1.66 13.16
N THR A 165 -5.37 -2.23 12.67
CA THR A 165 -6.71 -1.97 13.23
C THR A 165 -6.84 -2.53 14.64
N VAL A 166 -6.28 -3.72 14.89
CA VAL A 166 -6.24 -4.36 16.22
C VAL A 166 -5.41 -3.50 17.19
N THR A 167 -4.18 -3.15 16.82
CA THR A 167 -3.29 -2.31 17.64
C THR A 167 -3.93 -0.96 18.01
N ARG A 168 -4.70 -0.35 17.10
CA ARG A 168 -5.44 0.89 17.38
C ARG A 168 -6.53 0.68 18.43
N ARG A 169 -7.30 -0.40 18.33
CA ARG A 169 -8.36 -0.73 19.32
C ARG A 169 -7.79 -1.04 20.69
N ASP A 170 -6.64 -1.70 20.75
CA ASP A 170 -5.98 -2.01 22.03
C ASP A 170 -5.48 -0.73 22.73
N ARG A 171 -4.95 0.24 21.98
CA ARG A 171 -4.58 1.57 22.53
C ARG A 171 -5.78 2.40 22.97
N GLU A 172 -6.87 2.39 22.19
CA GLU A 172 -8.11 3.10 22.55
C GLU A 172 -8.80 2.44 23.77
N GLY A 173 -8.71 1.12 23.91
CA GLY A 173 -9.18 0.37 25.08
C GLY A 173 -8.37 0.62 26.35
N GLN A 174 -7.05 0.80 26.24
CA GLN A 174 -6.18 1.15 27.37
C GLN A 174 -6.36 2.62 27.83
N HIS A 175 -6.76 3.53 26.94
CA HIS A 175 -7.06 4.92 27.31
C HIS A 175 -8.44 5.11 27.99
N GLY A 176 -9.25 4.04 28.07
CA GLY A 176 -10.56 4.03 28.73
C GLY A 176 -10.54 3.78 30.24
N VAL A 177 -9.38 3.44 30.83
CA VAL A 177 -9.22 3.29 32.28
C VAL A 177 -8.67 4.61 32.86
N ARG A 178 -9.52 5.64 32.92
CA ARG A 178 -9.28 6.74 33.87
C ARG A 178 -9.68 6.21 35.25
N GLU A 179 -8.70 6.02 36.12
CA GLU A 179 -8.91 5.85 37.56
C GLU A 179 -9.81 6.99 38.05
N VAL A 180 -11.04 6.65 38.42
CA VAL A 180 -11.88 7.46 39.30
C VAL A 180 -11.39 7.19 40.72
N GLY A 181 -10.34 7.90 41.13
CA GLY A 181 -9.75 7.83 42.46
C GLY A 181 -9.67 9.22 43.08
N GLU A 182 -10.61 9.49 43.98
CA GLU A 182 -10.54 10.44 45.11
C GLU A 182 -10.54 11.94 44.80
N ALA A 183 -11.76 12.49 44.79
CA ALA A 183 -12.00 13.91 45.02
C ALA A 183 -11.79 14.22 46.51
N GLU A 184 -10.61 14.74 46.87
CA GLU A 184 -10.46 15.47 48.13
C GLU A 184 -10.94 16.92 47.99
N SER A 185 -11.82 17.27 48.92
CA SER A 185 -12.43 18.57 49.10
C SER A 185 -11.38 19.62 49.49
N GLY A 186 -11.21 20.66 48.68
CA GLY A 186 -10.40 21.83 49.00
C GLY A 186 -10.91 23.08 48.30
N SER A 187 -11.36 24.04 49.10
CA SER A 187 -11.99 25.32 48.76
C SER A 187 -11.40 26.13 47.60
N ARG A 188 -12.29 26.82 46.86
CA ARG A 188 -11.98 27.88 45.89
C ARG A 188 -11.37 29.12 46.56
N PRO A 189 -10.75 30.02 45.78
CA PRO A 189 -11.49 31.24 45.41
C PRO A 189 -11.47 31.57 43.91
N ARG A 190 -12.46 32.39 43.52
CA ARG A 190 -12.75 32.98 42.21
C ARG A 190 -11.74 34.07 41.83
N GLU A 191 -11.33 34.09 40.56
CA GLU A 191 -10.86 35.25 39.76
C GLU A 191 -10.59 34.67 38.35
N GLU A 192 -10.85 35.26 37.20
CA GLU A 192 -11.52 36.47 36.74
C GLU A 192 -11.76 36.24 35.23
N VAL A 193 -12.89 36.67 34.71
CA VAL A 193 -13.33 36.40 33.33
C VAL A 193 -13.03 37.62 32.47
N HIS A 194 -12.07 37.51 31.55
CA HIS A 194 -11.84 38.45 30.44
C HIS A 194 -11.19 37.63 29.30
N GLY A 195 -11.59 37.65 28.03
CA GLY A 195 -12.38 38.57 27.22
C GLY A 195 -11.73 38.60 25.82
N ALA A 196 -12.54 38.73 24.76
CA ALA A 196 -12.19 38.85 23.32
C ALA A 196 -11.79 37.55 22.61
N LEU A 197 -12.57 36.95 21.70
CA LEU A 197 -13.43 37.44 20.61
C LEU A 197 -12.70 38.34 19.59
N ARG A 198 -12.45 37.74 18.41
CA ARG A 198 -12.30 38.33 17.06
C ARG A 198 -11.12 39.28 16.80
N LYS A 199 -10.27 38.89 15.84
CA LYS A 199 -9.80 39.83 14.80
C LYS A 199 -9.93 39.23 13.42
N ILE A 200 -11.03 39.61 12.78
CA ILE A 200 -11.31 39.53 11.35
C ILE A 200 -10.44 40.59 10.62
N LEU A 201 -9.90 40.17 9.46
CA LEU A 201 -9.62 40.89 8.21
C LEU A 201 -9.39 42.42 8.22
N ARG A 202 -8.33 42.84 7.50
CA ARG A 202 -8.14 44.02 6.61
C ARG A 202 -6.70 44.54 6.73
N ASP A 203 -5.93 44.85 5.68
CA ASP A 203 -6.17 45.34 4.30
C ASP A 203 -5.03 44.81 3.38
N ARG A 204 -5.25 44.20 2.21
CA ARG A 204 -5.53 44.79 0.88
C ARG A 204 -5.43 46.32 0.75
N GLY A 205 -4.28 46.76 0.22
CA GLY A 205 -4.21 47.63 -0.97
C GLY A 205 -4.38 49.14 -0.76
N ARG A 206 -3.26 49.85 -0.95
CA ARG A 206 -3.04 51.23 -1.43
C ARG A 206 -1.53 51.44 -1.29
N GLU A 207 -0.78 52.06 -2.17
CA GLU A 207 -0.93 52.68 -3.48
C GLU A 207 0.49 52.75 -4.05
#